data_AF-A0A9X2LIP7-F1
#
_entry.id   AF-A0A9X2LIP7-F1
#
_cell.length_a   1.000
_cell.length_b   1.000
_cell.length_c   1.000
_cell.angle_alpha   90.00
_cell.angle_beta   90.00
_cell.angle_gamma   90.00
#
_symmetry.space_group_name_H-M   'P 1'
#
loop_
_entity.id
_entity.type
_entity.pdbx_description
1 polymer ?
#
loop_
_entity_poly.entity_id
_entity_poly.type
_entity_poly.pdbx_seq_one_letter_code
_entity_poly.pdbx_strand_id
1 'polypeptide(L)'
;MRTYVVHQPAAEAVGLGDHAFEFDGFRGPEAEDFKELFLGRPGEPAEERAARISAARDVLEELRNQSDADEFARLNARYAARLSSVAAMKGAAEAQRQAQAGRAA
;
A
#
# COMPACT_ATOMS: atom_id res chain seq x y z
N MET A 1 -15.91 -12.59 0.69
CA MET A 1 -14.52 -12.78 0.23
C MET A 1 -14.19 -11.62 -0.70
N ARG A 2 -13.27 -10.72 -0.31
CA ARG A 2 -12.77 -9.65 -1.20
C ARG A 2 -11.38 -10.09 -1.65
N THR A 3 -11.26 -10.47 -2.91
CA THR A 3 -10.03 -11.02 -3.48
C THR A 3 -9.23 -9.87 -4.09
N TYR A 4 -8.10 -9.51 -3.48
CA TYR A 4 -7.18 -8.52 -4.07
C TYR A 4 -6.22 -9.25 -5.01
N VAL A 5 -6.73 -9.67 -6.16
CA VAL A 5 -5.92 -10.32 -7.20
C VAL A 5 -5.26 -9.23 -8.03
N VAL A 6 -3.95 -9.08 -7.89
CA VAL A 6 -3.13 -8.40 -8.90
C VAL A 6 -3.09 -9.33 -10.12
N HIS A 7 -4.07 -9.18 -11.01
CA HIS A 7 -4.13 -9.95 -12.26
C HIS A 7 -2.96 -9.54 -13.16
N GLN A 8 -2.01 -10.45 -13.39
CA GLN A 8 -1.18 -10.41 -14.60
C GLN A 8 -1.94 -11.14 -15.72
N PRO A 9 -2.14 -10.52 -16.90
CA PRO A 9 -2.57 -11.27 -18.07
C PRO A 9 -1.46 -12.25 -18.46
N ALA A 10 -1.86 -13.49 -18.73
CA ALA A 10 -0.98 -14.58 -19.11
C ALA A 10 -0.02 -14.16 -20.24
N ALA A 11 1.25 -14.51 -20.08
CA ALA A 11 2.25 -14.39 -21.10
C ALA A 11 1.90 -15.30 -22.30
N GLU A 12 1.10 -14.80 -23.23
CA GLU A 12 1.09 -15.31 -24.60
C GLU A 12 2.07 -14.47 -25.43
N ALA A 13 3.18 -15.12 -25.79
CA ALA A 13 4.18 -14.59 -26.68
C ALA A 13 3.56 -14.31 -28.06
N VAL A 14 3.37 -13.04 -28.41
CA VAL A 14 3.13 -12.64 -29.80
C VAL A 14 3.81 -11.30 -30.09
N GLY A 15 4.78 -11.31 -31.01
CA GLY A 15 5.09 -10.19 -31.90
C GLY A 15 6.08 -9.14 -31.39
N LEU A 16 7.30 -9.17 -31.94
CA LEU A 16 8.24 -8.04 -31.95
C LEU A 16 7.56 -6.76 -32.50
N GLY A 17 7.70 -5.65 -31.77
CA GLY A 17 7.25 -4.33 -32.22
C GLY A 17 7.49 -3.21 -31.20
N ASP A 18 8.74 -2.78 -31.08
CA ASP A 18 9.18 -1.40 -30.78
C ASP A 18 8.39 -0.53 -29.79
N HIS A 19 8.04 -1.04 -28.61
CA HIS A 19 7.54 -0.19 -27.52
C HIS A 19 8.21 -0.52 -26.19
N ALA A 20 8.72 0.54 -25.57
CA ALA A 20 9.44 0.53 -24.32
C ALA A 20 8.70 -0.28 -23.24
N PHE A 21 9.47 -1.07 -22.50
CA PHE A 21 9.06 -1.77 -21.29
C PHE A 21 8.45 -0.81 -20.26
N GLU A 22 7.13 -0.56 -20.31
CA GLU A 22 6.38 0.05 -19.20
C GLU A 22 5.63 -1.08 -18.48
N PHE A 23 6.20 -1.48 -17.34
CA PHE A 23 5.71 -2.54 -16.46
C PHE A 23 4.39 -2.10 -15.80
N ASP A 24 3.26 -2.40 -16.43
CA ASP A 24 1.93 -1.86 -16.06
C ASP A 24 1.13 -2.73 -15.08
N GLY A 25 1.80 -3.48 -14.20
CA GLY A 25 1.14 -4.34 -13.19
C GLY A 25 0.53 -3.60 -12.00
N PHE A 26 0.43 -2.27 -12.04
CA PHE A 26 0.11 -1.43 -10.88
C PHE A 26 -0.69 -0.14 -11.19
N ARG A 27 -1.25 0.00 -12.40
CA ARG A 27 -2.10 1.15 -12.76
C ARG A 27 -3.56 0.72 -12.86
N GLY A 28 -4.24 0.74 -11.72
CA GLY A 28 -5.70 0.57 -11.62
C GLY A 28 -6.22 1.16 -10.31
N PRO A 29 -7.52 1.52 -10.24
CA PRO A 29 -8.11 2.13 -9.04
C PRO A 29 -7.90 1.28 -7.77
N GLU A 30 -7.91 -0.04 -7.90
CA GLU A 30 -7.67 -0.98 -6.79
C GLU A 30 -6.24 -0.88 -6.22
N ALA A 31 -5.25 -0.53 -7.05
CA ALA A 31 -3.86 -0.37 -6.62
C ALA A 31 -3.62 0.98 -5.93
N GLU A 32 -4.37 2.02 -6.29
CA GLU A 32 -4.39 3.29 -5.56
C GLU A 32 -5.09 3.12 -4.21
N ASP A 33 -6.25 2.47 -4.19
CA ASP A 33 -6.99 2.14 -2.97
C ASP A 33 -6.13 1.32 -1.97
N PHE A 34 -5.32 0.38 -2.49
CA PHE A 34 -4.38 -0.38 -1.66
C PHE A 34 -3.31 0.50 -1.03
N LYS A 35 -2.67 1.41 -1.78
CA LYS A 35 -1.64 2.30 -1.21
C LYS A 35 -2.23 3.26 -0.20
N GLU A 36 -3.40 3.81 -0.50
CA GLU A 36 -4.11 4.74 0.36
C GLU A 36 -4.52 4.08 1.68
N LEU A 37 -4.89 2.79 1.67
CA LEU A 37 -5.15 2.03 2.90
C LEU A 37 -3.97 2.12 3.88
N PHE A 38 -2.72 2.02 3.39
CA PHE A 38 -1.55 2.06 4.27
C PHE A 38 -1.04 3.48 4.53
N LEU A 39 -1.02 4.35 3.51
CA LEU A 39 -0.44 5.69 3.60
C LEU A 39 -1.39 6.72 4.21
N GLY A 40 -2.70 6.50 4.11
CA GLY A 40 -3.72 7.50 4.42
C GLY A 40 -3.79 8.61 3.38
N ARG A 41 -4.79 9.48 3.57
CA ARG A 41 -5.03 10.64 2.70
C ARG A 41 -4.67 11.94 3.44
N PRO A 42 -4.16 12.97 2.74
CA PRO A 42 -3.98 14.29 3.34
C PRO A 42 -5.31 14.84 3.88
N GLY A 43 -5.30 15.35 5.12
CA GLY A 43 -6.51 15.89 5.75
C GLY A 43 -7.50 14.85 6.27
N GLU A 44 -7.15 13.55 6.25
CA GLU A 44 -7.92 12.46 6.84
C GLU A 44 -8.26 12.75 8.33
N PRO A 45 -9.55 12.73 8.71
CA PRO A 45 -10.00 12.85 10.10
C PRO A 45 -9.39 11.78 11.01
N ALA A 46 -9.23 12.09 12.30
CA ALA A 46 -8.62 11.15 13.25
C ALA A 46 -9.38 9.81 13.37
N GLU A 47 -10.71 9.84 13.27
CA GLU A 47 -11.55 8.63 13.30
C GLU A 47 -11.36 7.76 12.06
N GLU A 48 -11.36 8.36 10.87
CA GLU A 48 -11.07 7.66 9.61
C GLU A 48 -9.66 7.08 9.62
N ARG A 49 -8.69 7.83 10.15
CA ARG A 49 -7.31 7.36 10.35
C ARG A 49 -7.23 6.13 11.23
N ALA A 50 -7.95 6.12 12.34
CA ALA A 50 -7.97 4.97 13.25
C ALA A 50 -8.57 3.74 12.56
N ALA A 51 -9.71 3.90 11.89
CA ALA A 51 -10.38 2.84 11.15
C ALA A 51 -9.49 2.28 10.03
N ARG A 52 -8.85 3.16 9.25
CA ARG A 52 -7.91 2.80 8.19
C ARG A 52 -6.71 2.03 8.73
N ILE A 53 -6.09 2.50 9.82
CA ILE A 53 -4.94 1.79 10.43
C ILE A 53 -5.36 0.40 10.91
N SER A 54 -6.56 0.24 11.47
CA SER A 54 -7.11 -1.07 11.83
C SER A 54 -7.23 -1.97 10.60
N ALA A 55 -7.92 -1.50 9.56
CA ALA A 55 -8.11 -2.26 8.33
C ALA A 55 -6.77 -2.62 7.64
N ALA A 56 -5.79 -1.71 7.65
CA ALA A 56 -4.46 -1.95 7.10
C ALA A 56 -3.70 -3.06 7.87
N ARG A 57 -3.89 -3.16 9.19
CA ARG A 57 -3.31 -4.25 10.00
C ARG A 57 -3.96 -5.58 9.65
N ASP A 58 -5.27 -5.63 9.57
CA ASP A 58 -6.03 -6.83 9.25
C ASP A 58 -5.64 -7.37 7.85
N VAL A 59 -5.52 -6.47 6.87
CA VAL A 59 -5.07 -6.84 5.51
C VAL A 59 -3.64 -7.36 5.50
N LEU A 60 -2.72 -6.74 6.24
CA LEU A 60 -1.33 -7.21 6.32
C LEU A 60 -1.24 -8.59 6.99
N GLU A 61 -2.03 -8.85 8.02
CA GLU A 61 -2.09 -10.16 8.68
C GLU A 61 -2.64 -11.23 7.73
N GLU A 62 -3.72 -10.93 7.01
CA GLU A 62 -4.29 -11.85 6.02
C GLU A 62 -3.27 -12.18 4.92
N LEU A 63 -2.59 -11.18 4.36
CA LEU A 63 -1.56 -11.39 3.35
C LEU A 63 -0.40 -12.25 3.87
N ARG A 64 -0.01 -12.09 5.15
CA ARG A 64 1.01 -12.94 5.78
C ARG A 64 0.53 -14.38 5.91
N ASN A 65 -0.71 -14.60 6.32
CA ASN A 65 -1.30 -15.93 6.45
C ASN A 65 -1.35 -16.68 5.10
N GLN A 66 -1.59 -15.95 4.01
CA GLN A 66 -1.64 -16.50 2.66
C GLN A 66 -0.26 -16.64 1.99
N SER A 67 0.79 -16.01 2.54
CA SER A 67 2.11 -15.89 1.89
C SER A 67 2.83 -17.21 1.63
N ASP A 68 2.53 -18.25 2.40
CA ASP A 68 3.16 -19.56 2.24
C ASP A 68 2.59 -20.33 1.05
N ALA A 69 1.32 -20.09 0.71
CA ALA A 69 0.62 -20.76 -0.36
C ALA A 69 0.52 -19.92 -1.64
N ASP A 70 0.74 -18.60 -1.55
CA ASP A 70 0.57 -17.67 -2.66
C ASP A 70 1.74 -16.66 -2.74
N GLU A 71 2.50 -16.74 -3.84
CA GLU A 71 3.60 -15.83 -4.12
C GLU A 71 3.16 -14.37 -4.26
N PHE A 72 1.96 -14.11 -4.81
CA PHE A 72 1.41 -12.76 -4.90
C PHE A 72 1.06 -12.23 -3.52
N ALA A 73 0.47 -13.06 -2.65
CA ALA A 73 0.22 -12.68 -1.26
C ALA A 73 1.53 -12.34 -0.53
N ARG A 74 2.59 -13.12 -0.76
CA ARG A 74 3.94 -12.85 -0.21
C ARG A 74 4.53 -11.53 -0.69
N LEU A 75 4.41 -11.23 -1.98
CA LEU A 75 4.89 -9.96 -2.56
C LEU A 75 4.08 -8.78 -2.02
N ASN A 76 2.75 -8.92 -1.95
CA ASN A 76 1.85 -7.91 -1.40
C ASN A 76 2.10 -7.66 0.09
N ALA A 77 2.36 -8.71 0.89
CA ALA A 77 2.72 -8.59 2.30
C ALA A 77 4.00 -7.78 2.50
N ARG A 78 5.04 -8.03 1.67
CA ARG A 78 6.28 -7.26 1.69
C ARG A 78 6.05 -5.80 1.32
N TYR A 79 5.23 -5.56 0.29
CA TYR A 79 4.92 -4.20 -0.15
C TYR A 79 4.11 -3.42 0.90
N ALA A 80 3.06 -4.03 1.47
CA ALA A 80 2.27 -3.49 2.57
C ALA A 80 3.12 -3.16 3.81
N ALA A 81 4.06 -4.03 4.17
CA ALA A 81 5.00 -3.77 5.26
C ALA A 81 5.87 -2.54 4.99
N ARG A 82 6.32 -2.36 3.73
CA ARG A 82 7.09 -1.17 3.34
C ARG A 82 6.25 0.11 3.41
N LEU A 83 5.01 0.08 2.92
CA LEU A 83 4.10 1.22 3.00
C LEU A 83 3.79 1.60 4.46
N SER A 84 3.58 0.61 5.33
CA SER A 84 3.35 0.83 6.76
C SER A 84 4.54 1.52 7.43
N SER A 85 5.77 1.12 7.09
CA SER A 85 6.99 1.76 7.57
C SER A 85 7.09 3.23 7.11
N VAL A 86 6.77 3.50 5.84
CA VAL A 86 6.76 4.88 5.31
C VAL A 86 5.71 5.73 6.01
N ALA A 87 4.52 5.20 6.25
CA ALA A 87 3.46 5.91 6.97
C ALA A 87 3.89 6.27 8.40
N ALA A 88 4.53 5.35 9.12
CA ALA A 88 5.07 5.60 10.46
C ALA A 88 6.13 6.71 10.47
N MET A 89 7.06 6.71 9.50
CA MET A 89 8.08 7.75 9.37
C MET A 89 7.46 9.13 9.10
N LYS A 90 6.45 9.20 8.23
CA LYS A 90 5.72 10.45 7.96
C LYS A 90 5.03 10.98 9.22
N GLY A 91 4.33 10.13 9.96
CA GLY A 91 3.68 10.50 11.21
C GLY A 91 4.66 11.02 12.28
N ALA A 92 5.84 10.40 12.40
CA ALA A 92 6.88 10.86 13.32
C ALA A 92 7.42 12.25 12.93
N ALA A 93 7.64 12.50 11.64
CA ALA A 93 8.10 13.80 11.14
C ALA A 93 7.06 14.91 11.38
N GLU A 94 5.76 14.62 11.20
CA GLU A 94 4.68 15.55 11.49
C GLU A 94 4.59 15.89 12.98
N ALA A 95 4.67 14.89 13.85
CA ALA A 95 4.67 15.08 15.30
C ALA A 95 5.85 15.96 15.76
N GLN A 96 7.04 15.75 15.20
CA GLN A 96 8.22 16.57 15.51
C GLN A 96 8.05 18.03 15.08
N ARG A 97 7.47 18.30 13.90
CA ARG A 97 7.20 19.66 13.43
C ARG A 97 6.20 20.38 14.33
N GLN A 98 5.14 19.70 14.76
CA GLN A 98 4.16 20.26 15.69
C GLN A 98 4.79 20.59 17.05
N ALA A 99 5.65 19.71 17.57
CA ALA A 99 6.37 19.95 18.82
C ALA A 99 7.35 21.13 18.73
N GLN A 100 7.99 21.35 17.58
CA GLN A 100 8.87 22.50 17.36
C GLN A 100 8.09 23.81 17.21
N ALA A 101 6.95 23.80 16.50
CA ALA A 101 6.09 24.98 16.34
C ALA A 101 5.47 25.41 17.68
N GLY A 102 5.04 24.47 18.52
CA GLY A 102 4.50 24.77 19.86
C GLY A 102 5.54 25.24 20.88
N ARG A 103 6.84 25.08 20.60
CA ARG A 103 7.94 25.62 21.43
C ARG A 103 8.38 27.03 21.02
N ALA A 104 8.00 27.48 19.83
CA ALA A 104 8.36 28.79 19.28
C ALA A 104 7.26 29.85 19.47
N ALA A 105 6.16 29.49 20.15
CA ALA A 105 5.04 30.37 20.53
C ALA A 105 5.09 30.62 22.04
#